data_AF-A0A7S6UER6-F1
#
_entry.id   AF-A0A7S6UER6-F1
#
_cell.length_a   1.000
_cell.length_b   1.000
_cell.length_c   1.000
_cell.angle_alpha   90.00
_cell.angle_beta   90.00
_cell.angle_gamma   90.00
#
_symmetry.space_group_name_H-M   'P 1'
#
loop_
_entity.id
_entity.type
_entity.pdbx_description
1 polymer ?
#
loop_
_entity_poly.entity_id
_entity_poly.type
_entity_poly.pdbx_seq_one_letter_code
_entity_poly.pdbx_strand_id
1 'polypeptide(L)'
;MIVNRWSGLGLLLSAMFALWLLLASPDSLLGLDTGHVGMVLLITTAWVSLFAVSRLPRDAVAEAASPGEWNAWIGTVFMAAAVAYLVSNVDAFRAATVWNDPVTGRVVRNLVALLIAWSVLRGVLARRWSEAVTEDERDREIAAKAAGWGRFGLVAFCVGVAGILGLSPQDRLQWASHLVIANLLILGLMLSCLLEYLGTAIYYWRDRH
;
A
#
# COMPACT_ATOMS: atom_id res chain seq x y z
N MET A 1 11.32 -24.19 14.86
CA MET A 1 10.75 -24.92 13.71
C MET A 1 10.84 -24.03 12.50
N ILE A 2 11.61 -24.48 11.51
CA ILE A 2 11.87 -23.80 10.24
C ILE A 2 10.52 -23.60 9.55
N VAL A 3 10.07 -22.35 9.37
CA VAL A 3 9.07 -22.05 8.34
C VAL A 3 9.70 -22.59 7.07
N ASN A 4 9.17 -23.71 6.56
CA ASN A 4 9.78 -24.43 5.47
C ASN A 4 9.98 -23.42 4.33
N ARG A 5 11.18 -23.32 3.77
CA ARG A 5 11.53 -22.30 2.77
C ARG A 5 10.52 -22.29 1.61
N TRP A 6 9.91 -23.46 1.36
CA TRP A 6 8.79 -23.73 0.47
C TRP A 6 7.44 -23.11 0.85
N SER A 7 7.08 -23.04 2.14
CA SER A 7 5.86 -22.35 2.58
C SER A 7 5.97 -20.82 2.45
N GLY A 8 7.17 -20.27 2.67
CA GLY A 8 7.43 -18.84 2.42
C GLY A 8 7.38 -18.48 0.93
N LEU A 9 7.98 -19.30 0.08
CA LEU A 9 7.87 -19.19 -1.38
C LEU A 9 6.43 -19.35 -1.86
N GLY A 10 5.67 -20.29 -1.31
CA GLY A 10 4.26 -20.48 -1.65
C GLY A 10 3.39 -19.25 -1.34
N LEU A 11 3.63 -18.59 -0.20
CA LEU A 11 2.94 -17.35 0.18
C LEU A 11 3.35 -16.16 -0.69
N LEU A 12 4.64 -16.06 -1.04
CA LEU A 12 5.13 -15.04 -1.97
C LEU A 12 4.53 -15.23 -3.36
N LEU A 13 4.49 -16.47 -3.85
CA LEU A 13 3.89 -16.79 -5.14
C LEU A 13 2.37 -16.56 -5.14
N SER A 14 1.67 -16.89 -4.04
CA SER A 14 0.23 -16.60 -3.96
C SER A 14 -0.05 -15.10 -3.84
N ALA A 15 0.81 -14.34 -3.15
CA ALA A 15 0.71 -12.88 -3.08
C ALA A 15 0.99 -12.24 -4.44
N MET A 16 2.04 -12.70 -5.14
CA MET A 16 2.36 -12.26 -6.50
C MET A 16 1.26 -12.62 -7.49
N PHE A 17 0.67 -13.81 -7.37
CA PHE A 17 -0.44 -14.23 -8.21
C PHE A 17 -1.71 -13.43 -7.93
N ALA A 18 -2.00 -13.14 -6.66
CA ALA A 18 -3.11 -12.28 -6.26
C ALA A 18 -2.94 -10.84 -6.79
N LEU A 19 -1.72 -10.30 -6.69
CA LEU A 19 -1.37 -9.01 -7.27
C LEU A 19 -1.53 -9.04 -8.80
N TRP A 20 -1.03 -10.07 -9.47
CA TRP A 20 -1.19 -10.22 -10.92
C TRP A 20 -2.66 -10.27 -11.34
N LEU A 21 -3.51 -10.99 -10.59
CA LEU A 21 -4.95 -11.04 -10.84
C LEU A 21 -5.65 -9.69 -10.64
N LEU A 22 -5.14 -8.84 -9.75
CA LEU A 22 -5.67 -7.49 -9.51
C LEU A 22 -5.15 -6.43 -10.49
N LEU A 23 -3.94 -6.61 -11.03
CA LEU A 23 -3.21 -5.61 -11.82
C LEU A 23 -3.27 -5.84 -13.33
N ALA A 24 -3.34 -7.09 -13.78
CA ALA A 24 -3.11 -7.46 -15.19
C ALA A 24 -4.12 -8.45 -15.76
N SER A 25 -5.13 -8.85 -14.99
CA SER A 25 -6.09 -9.88 -15.43
C SER A 25 -7.26 -9.30 -16.22
N PRO A 26 -7.79 -10.02 -17.23
CA PRO A 26 -9.06 -9.69 -17.89
C PRO A 26 -10.21 -9.54 -16.89
N ASP A 27 -11.25 -8.75 -17.20
CA ASP A 27 -12.42 -8.50 -16.33
C ASP A 27 -13.14 -9.79 -15.88
N SER A 28 -13.02 -10.86 -16.67
CA SER A 28 -13.42 -12.20 -16.25
C SER A 28 -12.48 -13.27 -16.82
N LEU A 29 -12.03 -14.19 -15.96
CA LEU A 29 -11.41 -15.44 -16.36
C LEU A 29 -12.36 -16.57 -15.94
N LEU A 30 -12.79 -17.41 -16.90
CA LEU A 30 -13.70 -18.54 -16.68
C LEU A 30 -15.06 -18.15 -16.04
N GLY A 31 -15.56 -16.95 -16.33
CA GLY A 31 -16.84 -16.45 -15.78
C GLY A 31 -16.77 -15.96 -14.33
N LEU A 32 -15.58 -15.94 -13.73
CA LEU A 32 -15.34 -15.35 -12.42
C LEU A 32 -14.74 -13.96 -12.56
N ASP A 33 -15.26 -13.03 -11.76
CA ASP A 33 -14.77 -11.65 -11.67
C ASP A 33 -13.36 -11.66 -11.07
N THR A 34 -12.38 -11.41 -11.93
CA THR A 34 -10.97 -11.67 -11.63
C THR A 34 -10.40 -10.68 -10.63
N GLY A 35 -10.99 -9.49 -10.53
CA GLY A 35 -10.71 -8.54 -9.46
C GLY A 35 -11.15 -9.06 -8.08
N HIS A 36 -12.27 -9.78 -8.01
CA HIS A 36 -12.75 -10.36 -6.75
C HIS A 36 -11.89 -11.58 -6.35
N VAL A 37 -11.50 -12.41 -7.31
CA VAL A 37 -10.62 -13.57 -7.07
C VAL A 37 -9.24 -13.10 -6.63
N GLY A 38 -8.65 -12.11 -7.31
CA GLY A 38 -7.38 -11.52 -6.91
C GLY A 38 -7.44 -10.92 -5.51
N MET A 39 -8.51 -10.20 -5.17
CA MET A 39 -8.71 -9.62 -3.83
C MET A 39 -8.85 -10.69 -2.74
N VAL A 40 -9.71 -11.70 -2.94
CA VAL A 40 -9.87 -12.81 -2.00
C VAL A 40 -8.53 -13.52 -1.81
N LEU A 41 -7.80 -13.77 -2.89
CA LEU A 41 -6.50 -14.43 -2.82
C LEU A 41 -5.48 -13.58 -2.07
N LEU A 42 -5.46 -12.26 -2.28
CA LEU A 42 -4.54 -11.34 -1.61
C LEU A 42 -4.84 -11.25 -0.12
N ILE A 43 -6.13 -11.14 0.24
CA ILE A 43 -6.60 -11.17 1.63
C ILE A 43 -6.24 -12.51 2.28
N THR A 44 -6.56 -13.64 1.65
CA THR A 44 -6.24 -14.97 2.21
C THR A 44 -4.74 -15.16 2.35
N THR A 45 -3.94 -14.70 1.39
CA THR A 45 -2.49 -14.79 1.46
C THR A 45 -1.94 -13.91 2.57
N ALA A 46 -2.44 -12.69 2.71
CA ALA A 46 -2.10 -11.78 3.80
C ALA A 46 -2.49 -12.35 5.17
N TRP A 47 -3.64 -13.02 5.27
CA TRP A 47 -4.09 -13.70 6.49
C TRP A 47 -3.24 -14.92 6.83
N VAL A 48 -2.89 -15.76 5.85
CA VAL A 48 -2.04 -16.94 6.07
C VAL A 48 -0.60 -16.52 6.39
N SER A 49 -0.09 -15.45 5.77
CA SER A 49 1.22 -14.91 6.11
C SER A 49 1.23 -14.29 7.52
N LEU A 50 0.18 -13.54 7.89
CA LEU A 50 -0.04 -13.08 9.27
C LEU A 50 -0.09 -14.22 10.28
N PHE A 51 -0.83 -15.28 9.95
CA PHE A 51 -0.95 -16.45 10.80
C PHE A 51 0.39 -17.18 10.94
N ALA A 52 1.14 -17.35 9.85
CA ALA A 52 2.48 -17.92 9.87
C ALA A 52 3.45 -17.07 10.71
N VAL A 53 3.39 -15.74 10.57
CA VAL A 53 4.20 -14.80 11.35
C VAL A 53 3.81 -14.81 12.83
N SER A 54 2.51 -14.96 13.14
CA SER A 54 2.04 -15.07 14.52
C SER A 54 2.64 -16.28 15.25
N ARG A 55 2.95 -17.35 14.50
CA ARG A 55 3.52 -18.61 15.00
C ARG A 55 5.05 -18.62 15.07
N LEU A 56 5.75 -17.59 14.54
CA LEU A 56 7.20 -17.48 14.63
C LEU A 56 7.64 -17.13 16.07
N PRO A 57 8.73 -17.73 16.59
CA PRO A 57 9.31 -17.36 17.88
C PRO A 57 9.71 -15.87 17.86
N ARG A 58 9.47 -15.14 18.95
CA ARG A 58 9.77 -13.70 19.07
C ARG A 58 11.27 -13.42 18.83
N ASP A 59 12.14 -14.30 19.30
CA ASP A 59 13.60 -14.12 19.29
C ASP A 59 14.19 -14.11 17.86
N ALA A 60 13.72 -15.00 16.98
CA ALA A 60 14.21 -15.09 15.60
C ALA A 60 13.83 -13.89 14.72
N VAL A 61 12.78 -13.15 15.09
CA VAL A 61 12.32 -11.96 14.35
C VAL A 61 12.97 -10.69 14.91
N ALA A 62 13.18 -10.64 16.22
CA ALA A 62 13.88 -9.54 16.90
C ALA A 62 15.36 -9.47 16.53
N GLU A 63 16.01 -10.61 16.29
CA GLU A 63 17.39 -10.68 15.79
C GLU A 63 17.52 -10.18 14.34
N ALA A 64 16.41 -10.24 13.58
CA ALA A 64 16.39 -9.91 12.17
C ALA A 64 16.14 -8.43 11.86
N ALA A 65 15.35 -7.68 12.64
CA ALA A 65 15.12 -6.23 12.47
C ALA A 65 14.31 -5.68 13.65
N SER A 66 14.39 -4.36 13.90
CA SER A 66 13.61 -3.72 14.98
C SER A 66 12.09 -3.76 14.67
N PRO A 67 11.21 -3.68 15.69
CA PRO A 67 9.76 -3.61 15.46
C PRO A 67 9.34 -2.43 14.57
N GLY A 68 10.01 -1.27 14.72
CA GLY A 68 9.80 -0.08 13.88
C GLY A 68 10.19 -0.32 12.43
N GLU A 69 11.32 -1.00 12.19
CA GLU A 69 11.81 -1.35 10.85
C GLU A 69 10.85 -2.32 10.14
N TRP A 70 10.37 -3.36 10.84
CA TRP A 70 9.37 -4.28 10.29
C TRP A 70 8.07 -3.57 9.90
N ASN A 71 7.55 -2.71 10.77
CA ASN A 71 6.36 -1.91 10.48
C ASN A 71 6.55 -1.02 9.24
N ALA A 72 7.74 -0.42 9.09
CA ALA A 72 8.06 0.45 7.95
C ALA A 72 8.15 -0.32 6.62
N TRP A 73 8.81 -1.48 6.61
CA TRP A 73 8.91 -2.31 5.40
C TRP A 73 7.55 -2.86 4.97
N ILE A 74 6.76 -3.39 5.90
CA ILE A 74 5.42 -3.91 5.59
C ILE A 74 4.52 -2.77 5.11
N GLY A 75 4.57 -1.60 5.76
CA GLY A 75 3.85 -0.40 5.33
C GLY A 75 4.24 0.06 3.93
N THR A 76 5.53 0.02 3.60
CA THR A 76 6.06 0.36 2.27
C THR A 76 5.49 -0.58 1.20
N VAL A 77 5.59 -1.89 1.40
CA VAL A 77 5.10 -2.89 0.43
C VAL A 77 3.59 -2.78 0.27
N PHE A 78 2.85 -2.65 1.37
CA PHE A 78 1.40 -2.51 1.35
C PHE A 78 0.96 -1.24 0.61
N MET A 79 1.56 -0.09 0.95
CA MET A 79 1.23 1.18 0.31
C MET A 79 1.64 1.19 -1.17
N ALA A 80 2.77 0.58 -1.53
CA ALA A 80 3.20 0.44 -2.92
C ALA A 80 2.18 -0.38 -3.72
N ALA A 81 1.68 -1.49 -3.17
CA ALA A 81 0.63 -2.28 -3.79
C ALA A 81 -0.68 -1.49 -3.96
N ALA A 82 -1.08 -0.71 -2.96
CA ALA A 82 -2.27 0.12 -3.03
C ALA A 82 -2.14 1.25 -4.09
N VAL A 83 -0.97 1.89 -4.16
CA VAL A 83 -0.66 2.90 -5.19
C VAL A 83 -0.68 2.26 -6.58
N ALA A 84 -0.03 1.11 -6.75
CA ALA A 84 -0.01 0.40 -8.03
C ALA A 84 -1.43 0.00 -8.46
N TYR A 85 -2.25 -0.49 -7.52
CA TYR A 85 -3.65 -0.81 -7.78
C TYR A 85 -4.44 0.41 -8.26
N LEU A 86 -4.32 1.55 -7.58
CA LEU A 86 -4.99 2.78 -8.00
C LEU A 86 -4.52 3.24 -9.39
N VAL A 87 -3.21 3.22 -9.65
CA VAL A 87 -2.62 3.62 -10.94
C VAL A 87 -3.11 2.72 -12.09
N SER A 88 -3.16 1.40 -11.89
CA SER A 88 -3.66 0.46 -12.89
C SER A 88 -5.16 0.59 -13.18
N ASN A 89 -5.92 1.23 -12.29
CA ASN A 89 -7.35 1.47 -12.45
C ASN A 89 -7.68 2.93 -12.81
N VAL A 90 -6.68 3.75 -13.20
CA VAL A 90 -6.89 5.17 -13.56
C VAL A 90 -7.86 5.33 -14.73
N ASP A 91 -7.87 4.40 -15.68
CA ASP A 91 -8.75 4.47 -16.84
C ASP A 91 -10.22 4.30 -16.47
N ALA A 92 -10.53 3.56 -15.39
CA ALA A 92 -11.89 3.45 -14.86
C ALA A 92 -12.45 4.82 -14.43
N PHE A 93 -11.61 5.66 -13.81
CA PHE A 93 -11.99 7.01 -13.38
C PHE A 93 -12.03 8.02 -14.53
N ARG A 94 -11.26 7.80 -15.60
CA ARG A 94 -11.33 8.63 -16.82
C ARG A 94 -12.61 8.38 -17.61
N ALA A 95 -13.06 7.13 -17.66
CA ALA A 95 -14.30 6.74 -18.35
C ALA A 95 -15.57 7.10 -17.56
N ALA A 96 -15.45 7.29 -16.24
CA ALA A 96 -16.58 7.60 -15.37
C ALA A 96 -17.13 9.02 -15.62
N THR A 97 -18.32 9.08 -16.21
CA THR A 97 -19.07 10.33 -16.43
C THR A 97 -20.08 10.62 -15.31
N VAL A 98 -20.41 9.63 -14.48
CA VAL A 98 -21.41 9.71 -13.42
C VAL A 98 -20.82 9.24 -12.09
N TRP A 99 -21.19 9.93 -10.99
CA TRP A 99 -20.70 9.67 -9.63
C TRP A 99 -20.96 8.23 -9.11
N ASN A 100 -21.98 7.55 -9.64
CA ASN A 100 -22.39 6.21 -9.20
C ASN A 100 -22.12 5.12 -10.25
N ASP A 101 -20.99 5.24 -10.96
CA ASP A 101 -20.57 4.20 -11.89
C ASP A 101 -20.15 2.92 -11.13
N PRO A 102 -20.74 1.74 -11.45
CA PRO A 102 -20.44 0.49 -10.77
C PRO A 102 -18.99 0.02 -10.90
N VAL A 103 -18.26 0.45 -11.94
CA VAL A 103 -16.83 0.12 -12.10
C VAL A 103 -16.00 0.94 -11.12
N THR A 104 -16.21 2.26 -11.09
CA THR A 104 -15.58 3.19 -10.14
C THR A 104 -15.85 2.78 -8.69
N GLY A 105 -17.10 2.46 -8.35
CA GLY A 105 -17.48 2.02 -6.99
C GLY A 105 -16.77 0.75 -6.54
N ARG A 106 -16.44 -0.17 -7.46
CA ARG A 106 -15.69 -1.39 -7.17
C ARG A 106 -14.24 -1.08 -6.79
N VAL A 107 -13.58 -0.18 -7.53
CA VAL A 107 -12.19 0.23 -7.24
C VAL A 107 -12.12 0.89 -5.86
N VAL A 108 -13.04 1.81 -5.56
CA VAL A 108 -13.13 2.47 -4.25
C VAL A 108 -13.39 1.45 -3.13
N ARG A 109 -14.33 0.52 -3.31
CA ARG A 109 -14.61 -0.54 -2.33
C ARG A 109 -13.38 -1.41 -2.06
N ASN A 110 -12.62 -1.74 -3.11
CA ASN A 110 -11.40 -2.53 -2.98
C ASN A 110 -10.31 -1.77 -2.22
N LEU A 111 -10.15 -0.47 -2.47
CA LEU A 111 -9.25 0.39 -1.68
C LEU A 111 -9.65 0.46 -0.20
N VAL A 112 -10.95 0.59 0.08
CA VAL A 112 -11.47 0.58 1.45
C VAL A 112 -11.21 -0.77 2.12
N ALA A 113 -11.45 -1.88 1.42
CA ALA A 113 -11.19 -3.22 1.94
C ALA A 113 -9.68 -3.45 2.21
N LEU A 114 -8.80 -2.95 1.34
CA LEU A 114 -7.36 -2.92 1.57
C LEU A 114 -7.05 -2.12 2.84
N LEU A 115 -7.61 -0.92 2.99
CA LEU A 115 -7.39 -0.08 4.17
C LEU A 115 -7.85 -0.78 5.47
N ILE A 116 -9.00 -1.45 5.45
CA ILE A 116 -9.47 -2.27 6.58
C ILE A 116 -8.49 -3.41 6.89
N ALA A 117 -8.04 -4.13 5.86
CA ALA A 117 -7.06 -5.20 6.03
C ALA A 117 -5.75 -4.69 6.64
N TRP A 118 -5.29 -3.51 6.23
CA TRP A 118 -4.14 -2.82 6.82
C TRP A 118 -4.37 -2.44 8.28
N SER A 119 -5.52 -1.85 8.63
CA SER A 119 -5.85 -1.50 10.02
C SER A 119 -5.85 -2.73 10.93
N VAL A 120 -6.40 -3.85 10.46
CA VAL A 120 -6.38 -5.13 11.19
C VAL A 120 -4.95 -5.63 11.34
N LEU A 121 -4.15 -5.63 10.27
CA LEU A 121 -2.75 -6.03 10.28
C LEU A 121 -1.93 -5.21 11.28
N ARG A 122 -2.07 -3.88 11.26
CA ARG A 122 -1.44 -2.98 12.23
C ARG A 122 -1.87 -3.29 13.66
N GLY A 123 -3.16 -3.55 13.89
CA GLY A 123 -3.66 -3.90 15.22
C GLY A 123 -3.06 -5.20 15.75
N VAL A 124 -2.88 -6.21 14.90
CA VAL A 124 -2.24 -7.48 15.26
C VAL A 124 -0.75 -7.29 15.55
N LEU A 125 -0.02 -6.53 14.72
CA LEU A 125 1.39 -6.22 14.96
C LEU A 125 1.58 -5.41 16.26
N ALA A 126 0.74 -4.41 16.49
CA ALA A 126 0.77 -3.60 17.71
C ALA A 126 0.55 -4.45 18.97
N ARG A 127 -0.42 -5.37 18.95
CA ARG A 127 -0.65 -6.30 20.08
C ARG A 127 0.50 -7.28 20.29
N ARG A 128 1.21 -7.69 19.23
CA ARG A 128 2.36 -8.60 19.35
C ARG A 128 3.52 -7.95 20.10
N TRP A 129 3.69 -6.64 19.94
CA TRP A 129 4.78 -5.86 20.51
C TRP A 129 4.36 -4.90 21.63
N SER A 130 3.16 -5.05 22.20
CA SER A 130 2.69 -4.18 23.29
C SER A 130 3.51 -4.30 24.58
N GLU A 131 4.34 -5.34 24.69
CA GLU A 131 5.27 -5.55 25.81
C GLU A 131 6.67 -4.98 25.54
N ALA A 132 6.98 -4.57 24.30
CA ALA A 132 8.23 -3.90 23.97
C ALA A 132 8.10 -2.39 24.20
N VAL A 133 9.16 -1.77 24.71
CA VAL A 133 9.20 -0.33 25.03
C VAL A 133 8.70 0.48 23.85
N THR A 134 7.66 1.27 24.12
CA THR A 134 6.88 2.03 23.16
C THR A 134 7.62 3.33 22.84
N GLU A 135 8.18 3.43 21.63
CA GLU A 135 8.89 4.60 21.07
C GLU A 135 10.07 5.13 21.90
N ASP A 136 11.28 4.79 21.48
CA ASP A 136 12.50 5.47 21.94
C ASP A 136 12.64 6.86 21.28
N GLU A 137 13.48 7.73 21.84
CA GLU A 137 13.84 9.05 21.28
C GLU A 137 14.30 8.90 19.82
N ARG A 138 15.02 7.80 19.54
CA ARG A 138 15.49 7.41 18.21
C ARG A 138 14.34 7.20 17.21
N ASP A 139 13.28 6.52 17.62
CA ASP A 139 12.14 6.22 16.74
C ASP A 139 11.40 7.50 16.35
N ARG A 140 11.31 8.46 17.29
CA ARG A 140 10.73 9.79 17.04
C ARG A 140 11.57 10.62 16.08
N GLU A 141 12.90 10.58 16.21
CA GLU A 141 13.77 11.27 15.26
C GLU A 141 13.65 10.70 13.84
N ILE A 142 13.59 9.37 13.71
CA ILE A 142 13.41 8.71 12.42
C ILE A 142 12.06 9.09 11.83
N ALA A 143 10.99 9.07 12.62
CA ALA A 143 9.66 9.49 12.19
C ALA A 143 9.64 10.96 11.73
N ALA A 144 10.29 11.86 12.46
CA ALA A 144 10.37 13.28 12.09
C ALA A 144 11.11 13.48 10.75
N LYS A 145 12.23 12.78 10.54
CA LYS A 145 13.00 12.82 9.29
C LYS A 145 12.20 12.22 8.13
N ALA A 146 11.51 11.10 8.36
CA ALA A 146 10.67 10.43 7.36
C ALA A 146 9.42 11.24 6.98
N ALA A 147 8.80 11.94 7.94
CA ALA A 147 7.68 12.85 7.68
C ALA A 147 8.11 13.99 6.72
N GLY A 148 9.39 14.36 6.72
CA GLY A 148 9.97 15.27 5.73
C GLY A 148 9.88 14.74 4.30
N TRP A 149 10.09 13.43 4.09
CA TRP A 149 9.99 12.79 2.77
C TRP A 149 8.55 12.80 2.26
N GLY A 150 7.60 12.42 3.12
CA GLY A 150 6.18 12.45 2.77
C GLY A 150 5.70 13.86 2.43
N ARG A 151 6.07 14.85 3.26
CA ARG A 151 5.73 16.25 3.03
C ARG A 151 6.33 16.79 1.73
N PHE A 152 7.62 16.55 1.49
CA PHE A 152 8.28 16.99 0.27
C PHE A 152 7.63 16.35 -0.97
N GLY A 153 7.37 15.05 -0.92
CA GLY A 153 6.70 14.33 -2.00
C GLY A 153 5.30 14.87 -2.29
N LEU A 154 4.50 15.13 -1.26
CA LEU A 154 3.16 15.70 -1.41
C LEU A 154 3.21 17.11 -2.02
N VAL A 155 4.11 17.97 -1.51
CA VAL A 155 4.26 19.34 -2.02
C VAL A 155 4.71 19.31 -3.47
N ALA A 156 5.73 18.53 -3.82
CA ALA A 156 6.21 18.39 -5.18
C ALA A 156 5.10 17.87 -6.12
N PHE A 157 4.31 16.90 -5.67
CA PHE A 157 3.17 16.37 -6.43
C PHE A 157 2.10 17.44 -6.66
N CYS A 158 1.67 18.15 -5.61
CA CYS A 158 0.68 19.21 -5.72
C CYS A 158 1.15 20.36 -6.64
N VAL A 159 2.42 20.76 -6.53
CA VAL A 159 3.02 21.76 -7.42
C VAL A 159 3.05 21.26 -8.87
N GLY A 160 3.41 20.00 -9.10
CA GLY A 160 3.38 19.38 -10.42
C GLY A 160 1.97 19.38 -11.02
N VAL A 161 0.95 18.96 -10.26
CA VAL A 161 -0.44 18.98 -10.70
C VAL A 161 -0.92 20.41 -10.97
N ALA A 162 -0.64 21.35 -10.08
CA ALA A 162 -1.00 22.76 -10.27
C ALA A 162 -0.32 23.36 -11.51
N GLY A 163 0.94 23.01 -11.77
CA GLY A 163 1.67 23.39 -12.98
C GLY A 163 1.04 22.82 -14.24
N ILE A 164 0.68 21.53 -14.24
CA ILE A 164 -0.02 20.88 -15.36
C ILE A 164 -1.39 21.55 -15.60
N LEU A 165 -2.15 21.84 -14.55
CA LEU A 165 -3.47 22.47 -14.69
C LEU A 165 -3.37 23.94 -15.13
N GLY A 166 -2.40 24.69 -14.61
CA GLY A 166 -2.26 26.12 -14.85
C GLY A 166 -1.56 26.48 -16.15
N LEU A 167 -0.68 25.63 -16.67
CA LEU A 167 0.12 25.89 -17.87
C LEU A 167 -0.40 25.16 -19.12
N SER A 168 -1.34 24.23 -18.98
CA SER A 168 -1.86 23.44 -20.10
C SER A 168 -3.00 24.16 -20.84
N PRO A 169 -3.04 24.13 -22.18
CA PRO A 169 -4.15 24.67 -22.96
C PRO A 169 -5.49 24.01 -22.61
N GLN A 170 -6.60 24.77 -22.68
CA GLN A 170 -7.94 24.27 -22.36
C GLN A 170 -8.33 23.02 -23.15
N ASP A 171 -7.91 22.92 -24.41
CA ASP A 171 -8.18 21.76 -25.28
C ASP A 171 -7.53 20.47 -24.74
N ARG A 172 -6.45 20.59 -23.95
CA ARG A 172 -5.76 19.46 -23.32
C ARG A 172 -6.25 19.17 -21.89
N LEU A 173 -7.22 19.93 -21.37
CA LEU A 173 -7.75 19.78 -20.00
C LEU A 173 -9.07 19.01 -19.95
N GLN A 174 -9.56 18.51 -21.08
CA GLN A 174 -10.84 17.77 -21.17
C GLN A 174 -10.87 16.49 -20.32
N TRP A 175 -9.70 15.92 -20.00
CA TRP A 175 -9.57 14.74 -19.14
C TRP A 175 -9.70 15.07 -17.64
N ALA A 176 -9.53 16.34 -17.25
CA ALA A 176 -9.46 16.79 -15.87
C ALA A 176 -10.86 16.99 -15.26
N SER A 177 -11.67 15.94 -15.28
CA SER A 177 -12.96 15.94 -14.59
C SER A 177 -12.75 16.06 -13.07
N HIS A 178 -13.77 16.53 -12.35
CA HIS A 178 -13.73 16.62 -10.88
C HIS A 178 -13.35 15.28 -10.22
N LEU A 179 -13.84 14.16 -10.76
CA LEU A 179 -13.52 12.82 -10.27
C LEU A 179 -12.04 12.48 -10.48
N VAL A 180 -11.49 12.77 -11.65
CA VAL A 180 -10.08 12.49 -11.94
C VAL A 180 -9.16 13.35 -11.06
N ILE A 181 -9.50 14.62 -10.85
CA ILE A 181 -8.74 15.51 -9.97
C ILE A 181 -8.77 15.00 -8.53
N ALA A 182 -9.94 14.61 -8.01
CA ALA A 182 -10.06 14.06 -6.66
C ALA A 182 -9.20 12.80 -6.49
N ASN A 183 -9.21 11.88 -7.46
CA ASN A 183 -8.41 10.66 -7.42
C ASN A 183 -6.90 10.94 -7.59
N LEU A 184 -6.51 11.96 -8.35
CA LEU A 184 -5.12 12.42 -8.40
C LEU A 184 -4.65 12.95 -7.05
N LEU A 185 -5.48 13.68 -6.31
CA LEU A 185 -5.13 14.15 -4.97
C LEU A 185 -5.02 12.98 -3.99
N ILE A 186 -5.92 12.00 -4.06
CA ILE A 186 -5.82 10.75 -3.28
C ILE A 186 -4.50 10.02 -3.62
N LEU A 187 -4.14 9.91 -4.90
CA LEU A 187 -2.87 9.34 -5.32
C LEU A 187 -1.68 10.11 -4.73
N GLY A 188 -1.72 11.43 -4.72
CA GLY A 188 -0.71 12.28 -4.09
C GLY A 188 -0.56 12.00 -2.60
N LEU A 189 -1.68 11.86 -1.87
CA LEU A 189 -1.68 11.47 -0.46
C LEU A 189 -1.07 10.07 -0.26
N MET A 190 -1.45 9.09 -1.09
CA MET A 190 -0.91 7.73 -0.99
C MET A 190 0.60 7.70 -1.28
N LEU A 191 1.06 8.45 -2.29
CA LEU A 191 2.49 8.61 -2.59
C LEU A 191 3.25 9.27 -1.44
N SER A 192 2.63 10.26 -0.77
CA SER A 192 3.23 10.88 0.42
C SER A 192 3.44 9.87 1.56
N CYS A 193 2.44 9.03 1.82
CA CYS A 193 2.55 7.96 2.82
C CYS A 193 3.58 6.91 2.40
N LEU A 194 3.65 6.57 1.11
CA LEU A 194 4.64 5.64 0.58
C LEU A 194 6.07 6.14 0.82
N LEU A 195 6.32 7.41 0.52
CA LEU A 195 7.63 8.04 0.73
C LEU A 195 8.00 8.14 2.21
N GLU A 196 7.03 8.37 3.09
CA GLU A 196 7.24 8.35 4.54
C GLU A 196 7.61 6.95 5.05
N TYR A 197 6.88 5.91 4.64
CA TYR A 197 7.22 4.53 5.00
C TYR A 197 8.59 4.11 4.46
N LEU A 198 8.88 4.48 3.21
CA LEU A 198 10.14 4.17 2.55
C LEU A 198 11.31 4.91 3.20
N GLY A 199 11.15 6.19 3.52
CA GLY A 199 12.13 6.98 4.27
C GLY A 199 12.39 6.36 5.64
N THR A 200 11.34 5.99 6.36
CA THR A 200 11.45 5.30 7.67
C THR A 200 12.25 4.00 7.54
N ALA A 201 11.92 3.15 6.55
CA ALA A 201 12.59 1.88 6.32
C ALA A 201 14.08 2.07 5.96
N ILE A 202 14.40 3.06 5.12
CA ILE A 202 15.78 3.39 4.74
C ILE A 202 16.57 3.89 5.94
N TYR A 203 16.00 4.75 6.79
CA TYR A 203 16.69 5.24 7.99
C TYR A 203 17.01 4.09 8.95
N TYR A 204 16.07 3.18 9.21
CA TYR A 204 16.36 1.99 10.03
C TYR A 204 17.42 1.09 9.41
N TRP A 205 17.36 0.84 8.09
CA TRP A 205 18.34 0.02 7.39
C TRP A 205 19.75 0.64 7.43
N ARG A 206 19.85 1.96 7.23
CA ARG A 206 21.13 2.68 7.27
C ARG A 206 21.72 2.72 8.68
N ASP A 207 20.89 2.84 9.71
CA ASP A 207 21.37 2.93 11.10
C ASP A 207 21.82 1.56 11.64
N ARG A 208 21.61 0.48 10.87
CA ARG A 208 22.05 -0.88 11.16
C ARG A 208 23.37 -1.25 10.47
N HIS A 209 23.71 -0.60 9.35
CA HIS A 209 24.89 -0.87 8.53
C HIS A 209 25.97 0.20 8.69
#